data_AF-A0A1A8EUH1-F1
#
_entry.id   AF-A0A1A8EUH1-F1
#
_cell.length_a   1.000
_cell.length_b   1.000
_cell.length_c   1.000
_cell.angle_alpha   90.00
_cell.angle_beta   90.00
_cell.angle_gamma   90.00
#
_symmetry.space_group_name_H-M   'P 1'
#
loop_
_entity.id
_entity.type
_entity.pdbx_description
1 polymer ?
#
loop_
_entity_poly.entity_id
_entity_poly.type
_entity_poly.pdbx_seq_one_letter_code
_entity_poly.pdbx_strand_id
1 'polypeptide(L)'
;NYIKSLNKEAVKRQDVIYELILTEMHHVRTLKILLNVYMHELKKSLLVDEAWMEQLFPGVKVLLSLHQHFLNNLKMRQTQCQVEGSSKVFHITQLGDILINQFSGTLGEQMIGAYSYFCSHQSEAIGFYKEQIQNNKKLQNLIKDI
;
A
#
# COMPACT_ATOMS: atom_id res chain seq x y z
N ASN A 1 -8.15 29.77 12.13
CA ASN A 1 -9.00 30.29 11.02
C ASN A 1 -8.22 30.38 9.69
N TYR A 2 -7.46 29.35 9.29
CA TYR A 2 -6.67 29.38 8.04
C TYR A 2 -7.49 28.95 6.81
N ILE A 3 -8.44 28.03 6.98
CA ILE A 3 -9.33 27.55 5.90
C ILE A 3 -10.27 28.66 5.37
N LYS A 4 -10.55 29.70 6.18
CA LYS A 4 -11.46 30.79 5.78
C LYS A 4 -10.86 31.80 4.78
N SER A 5 -9.56 31.75 4.49
CA SER A 5 -8.88 32.63 3.53
C SER A 5 -8.54 31.96 2.19
N LEU A 6 -8.89 30.69 2.00
CA LEU A 6 -8.67 29.96 0.76
C LEU A 6 -9.91 30.02 -0.13
N ASN A 7 -9.72 30.24 -1.43
CA ASN A 7 -10.82 30.11 -2.39
C ASN A 7 -11.31 28.64 -2.44
N LYS A 8 -12.55 28.40 -2.90
CA LYS A 8 -13.15 27.05 -2.90
C LYS A 8 -12.28 26.00 -3.63
N GLU A 9 -11.55 26.41 -4.67
CA GLU A 9 -10.65 25.55 -5.44
C GLU A 9 -9.44 25.09 -4.62
N ALA A 10 -8.82 25.99 -3.86
CA ALA A 10 -7.69 25.66 -3.01
C ALA A 10 -8.08 24.69 -1.89
N VAL A 11 -9.28 24.85 -1.29
CA VAL A 11 -9.81 23.88 -0.33
C VAL A 11 -9.98 22.51 -0.97
N LYS A 12 -10.68 22.44 -2.10
CA LYS A 12 -10.89 21.17 -2.83
C LYS A 12 -9.57 20.50 -3.23
N ARG A 13 -8.56 21.29 -3.63
CA ARG A 13 -7.24 20.76 -3.97
C ARG A 13 -6.54 20.14 -2.76
N GLN A 14 -6.62 20.77 -1.57
CA GLN A 14 -6.07 20.17 -0.36
C GLN A 14 -6.83 18.90 0.05
N ASP A 15 -8.15 18.87 -0.11
CA ASP A 15 -8.97 17.68 0.20
C ASP A 15 -8.56 16.46 -0.66
N VAL A 16 -8.38 16.66 -1.97
CA VAL A 16 -7.94 15.60 -2.89
C VAL A 16 -6.52 15.11 -2.56
N ILE A 17 -5.61 16.04 -2.21
CA ILE A 17 -4.25 15.66 -1.80
C ILE A 17 -4.30 14.85 -0.49
N TYR A 18 -5.14 15.26 0.46
CA TYR A 18 -5.31 14.53 1.71
C TYR A 18 -5.87 13.12 1.46
N GLU A 19 -6.88 12.99 0.60
CA GLU A 19 -7.46 11.71 0.22
C GLU A 19 -6.42 10.78 -0.42
N LEU A 20 -5.58 11.29 -1.31
CA LEU A 20 -4.47 10.53 -1.89
C LEU A 20 -3.52 9.97 -0.82
N ILE A 21 -3.08 10.82 0.13
CA ILE A 21 -2.17 10.39 1.20
C ILE A 21 -2.84 9.37 2.12
N LEU A 22 -4.12 9.60 2.44
CA LEU A 22 -4.90 8.72 3.31
C LEU A 22 -5.11 7.34 2.67
N THR A 23 -5.54 7.31 1.41
CA THR A 23 -5.78 6.08 0.67
C THR A 23 -4.48 5.30 0.46
N GLU A 24 -3.37 5.98 0.16
CA GLU A 24 -2.05 5.35 0.06
C GLU A 24 -1.57 4.77 1.40
N MET A 25 -1.79 5.49 2.51
CA MET A 25 -1.51 4.97 3.85
C MET A 25 -2.33 3.71 4.16
N HIS A 26 -3.61 3.68 3.77
CA HIS A 26 -4.44 2.49 3.91
C HIS A 26 -3.93 1.35 3.03
N HIS A 27 -3.50 1.62 1.80
CA HIS A 27 -2.95 0.60 0.91
C HIS A 27 -1.67 -0.04 1.47
N VAL A 28 -0.71 0.78 1.93
CA VAL A 28 0.50 0.31 2.61
C VAL A 28 0.16 -0.50 3.86
N ARG A 29 -0.84 -0.09 4.63
CA ARG A 29 -1.31 -0.85 5.81
C ARG A 29 -1.82 -2.23 5.42
N THR A 30 -2.63 -2.34 4.37
CA THR A 30 -3.12 -3.61 3.85
C THR A 30 -1.96 -4.53 3.45
N LEU A 31 -0.98 -4.01 2.69
CA LEU A 31 0.20 -4.78 2.28
C LEU A 31 1.03 -5.25 3.49
N LYS A 32 1.17 -4.41 4.52
CA LYS A 32 1.83 -4.80 5.79
C LYS A 32 1.07 -5.88 6.54
N ILE A 33 -0.26 -5.87 6.52
CA ILE A 33 -1.06 -6.92 7.15
C ILE A 33 -0.84 -8.26 6.43
N LEU A 34 -0.85 -8.26 5.08
CA LEU A 34 -0.54 -9.44 4.30
C LEU A 34 0.84 -10.00 4.68
N LEU A 35 1.88 -9.16 4.72
CA LEU A 35 3.24 -9.60 5.00
C LEU A 35 3.51 -9.98 6.47
N ASN A 36 3.16 -9.09 7.40
CA ASN A 36 3.60 -9.21 8.79
C ASN A 36 2.64 -10.00 9.67
N VAL A 37 1.42 -10.23 9.21
CA VAL A 37 0.43 -11.03 9.93
C VAL A 37 0.24 -12.35 9.19
N TYR A 38 -0.38 -12.33 8.01
CA TYR A 38 -0.72 -13.57 7.31
C TYR A 38 0.52 -14.36 6.89
N MET A 39 1.44 -13.74 6.14
CA MET A 39 2.63 -14.44 5.66
C MET A 39 3.56 -14.87 6.81
N HIS A 40 3.63 -14.07 7.88
CA HIS A 40 4.42 -14.41 9.06
C HIS A 40 3.86 -15.64 9.79
N GLU A 41 2.57 -15.65 10.12
CA GLU A 41 1.94 -16.75 10.85
C GLU A 41 1.91 -18.03 10.02
N LEU A 42 1.68 -17.93 8.71
CA LEU A 42 1.76 -19.05 7.78
C LEU A 42 3.16 -19.67 7.77
N LYS A 43 4.21 -18.85 7.62
CA LYS A 43 5.61 -19.33 7.65
C LYS A 43 5.99 -19.95 9.00
N LYS A 44 5.52 -19.35 10.10
CA LYS A 44 5.76 -19.84 11.47
C LYS A 44 5.06 -21.17 11.76
N SER A 45 3.90 -21.41 11.15
CA SER A 45 3.15 -22.66 11.32
C SER A 45 3.84 -23.89 10.70
N LEU A 46 4.84 -23.68 9.83
CA LEU A 46 5.52 -24.72 9.05
C LEU A 46 4.58 -25.56 8.17
N LEU A 47 3.35 -25.11 7.95
CA LEU A 47 2.37 -25.78 7.09
C LEU A 47 2.64 -25.54 5.61
N VAL A 48 3.50 -24.56 5.28
CA VAL A 48 3.66 -24.00 3.94
C VAL A 48 5.13 -23.68 3.68
N ASP A 49 5.57 -23.86 2.44
CA ASP A 49 6.92 -23.54 2.00
C ASP A 49 7.00 -22.20 1.27
N GLU A 50 8.20 -21.79 0.86
CA GLU A 50 8.43 -20.51 0.18
C GLU A 50 7.70 -20.43 -1.18
N ALA A 51 7.56 -21.55 -1.90
CA ALA A 51 6.88 -21.59 -3.19
C ALA A 51 5.36 -21.39 -3.03
N TRP A 52 4.78 -22.05 -2.03
CA TRP A 52 3.39 -21.88 -1.63
C TRP A 52 3.08 -20.44 -1.22
N MET A 53 4.01 -19.81 -0.49
CA MET A 53 3.90 -18.41 -0.08
C MET A 53 3.91 -17.44 -1.27
N GLU A 54 4.76 -17.67 -2.27
CA GLU A 54 4.80 -16.85 -3.47
C GLU A 54 3.54 -17.04 -4.33
N GLN A 55 2.97 -18.25 -4.37
CA GLN A 55 1.73 -18.53 -5.09
C GLN A 55 0.51 -17.82 -4.47
N LEU A 56 0.45 -17.67 -3.14
CA LEU A 56 -0.63 -16.96 -2.47
C LEU A 56 -0.49 -15.43 -2.47
N PHE A 57 0.74 -14.94 -2.36
CA PHE A 57 1.02 -13.52 -2.18
C PHE A 57 2.01 -13.00 -3.23
N PRO A 58 1.73 -13.18 -4.53
CA PRO A 58 2.70 -12.94 -5.60
C PRO A 58 3.16 -11.49 -5.58
N GLY A 59 4.46 -11.24 -5.42
CA GLY A 59 5.01 -9.88 -5.53
C GLY A 59 4.59 -8.87 -4.43
N VAL A 60 3.92 -9.29 -3.35
CA VAL A 60 3.46 -8.40 -2.27
C VAL A 60 4.61 -7.62 -1.63
N LYS A 61 5.79 -8.23 -1.48
CA LYS A 61 6.99 -7.56 -0.93
C LYS A 61 7.45 -6.40 -1.81
N VAL A 62 7.41 -6.59 -3.14
CA VAL A 62 7.82 -5.56 -4.11
C VAL A 62 6.81 -4.41 -4.10
N LEU A 63 5.52 -4.72 -4.14
CA LEU A 63 4.45 -3.72 -4.02
C LEU A 63 4.59 -2.92 -2.72
N LEU A 64 4.82 -3.59 -1.58
CA LEU A 64 5.01 -2.90 -0.30
C LEU A 64 6.19 -1.95 -0.35
N SER A 65 7.32 -2.35 -0.94
CA SER A 65 8.50 -1.49 -1.06
C SER A 65 8.20 -0.23 -1.88
N LEU A 66 7.55 -0.37 -3.04
CA LEU A 66 7.21 0.74 -3.92
C LEU A 66 6.22 1.72 -3.28
N HIS A 67 5.14 1.20 -2.68
CA HIS A 67 4.13 2.02 -2.01
C HIS A 67 4.63 2.64 -0.72
N GLN A 68 5.50 1.95 0.04
CA GLN A 68 6.14 2.53 1.21
C GLN A 68 7.08 3.69 0.83
N HIS A 69 7.81 3.58 -0.28
CA HIS A 69 8.61 4.67 -0.83
C HIS A 69 7.74 5.86 -1.22
N PHE A 70 6.66 5.62 -1.97
CA PHE A 70 5.73 6.66 -2.37
C PHE A 70 5.12 7.40 -1.17
N LEU A 71 4.60 6.65 -0.19
CA LEU A 71 4.01 7.20 1.03
C LEU A 71 5.01 8.02 1.84
N ASN A 72 6.28 7.61 1.90
CA ASN A 72 7.32 8.38 2.60
C ASN A 72 7.56 9.74 1.95
N ASN A 73 7.61 9.80 0.62
CA ASN A 73 7.75 11.05 -0.11
C ASN A 73 6.55 11.98 0.11
N LEU A 74 5.33 11.43 0.10
CA LEU A 74 4.10 12.18 0.40
C LEU A 74 4.11 12.77 1.82
N LYS A 75 4.48 11.96 2.82
CA LYS A 75 4.57 12.41 4.23
C LYS A 75 5.68 13.43 4.45
N MET A 76 6.79 13.29 3.75
CA MET A 76 7.88 14.26 3.78
C MET A 76 7.41 15.62 3.24
N ARG A 77 6.71 15.64 2.10
CA ARG A 77 6.09 16.86 1.56
C ARG A 77 5.08 17.47 2.52
N GLN A 78 4.25 16.64 3.16
CA GLN A 78 3.33 17.11 4.18
C GLN A 78 4.08 17.82 5.31
N THR A 79 5.13 17.21 5.85
CA THR A 79 5.96 17.79 6.93
C THR A 79 6.61 19.11 6.51
N GLN A 80 7.13 19.20 5.28
CA GLN A 80 7.75 20.42 4.74
C GLN A 80 6.75 21.58 4.56
N CYS A 81 5.47 21.28 4.35
CA CYS A 81 4.41 22.26 4.14
C CYS A 81 3.59 22.55 5.41
N GLN A 82 4.12 22.22 6.59
CA GLN A 82 3.47 22.47 7.88
C GLN A 82 3.42 23.97 8.17
N VAL A 83 2.25 24.46 8.57
CA VAL A 83 2.06 25.86 8.93
C VAL A 83 2.63 26.09 10.34
N GLU A 84 3.46 27.12 10.49
CA GLU A 84 4.04 27.51 11.78
C GLU A 84 2.96 27.65 12.87
N GLY A 85 3.19 27.03 14.01
CA GLY A 85 2.25 27.04 15.14
C GLY A 85 1.08 26.05 15.05
N SER A 86 1.00 25.19 14.02
CA SER A 86 0.00 24.11 13.96
C SER A 86 0.60 22.77 13.54
N SER A 87 0.51 21.77 14.41
CA SER A 87 0.96 20.41 14.09
C SER A 87 0.06 19.66 13.10
N LYS A 88 -1.14 20.18 12.82
CA LYS A 88 -2.20 19.49 12.05
C LYS A 88 -2.58 20.18 10.74
N VAL A 89 -2.09 21.40 10.49
CA VAL A 89 -2.45 22.17 9.30
C VAL A 89 -1.25 22.25 8.37
N PHE A 90 -1.46 21.76 7.15
CA PHE A 90 -0.46 21.75 6.08
C PHE A 90 -1.08 22.38 4.83
N HIS A 91 -0.27 23.06 4.03
CA HIS A 91 -0.72 23.63 2.76
C HIS A 91 0.25 23.25 1.64
N ILE A 92 -0.02 22.11 0.99
CA ILE A 92 0.86 21.58 -0.05
C ILE A 92 0.59 22.33 -1.35
N THR A 93 1.53 23.14 -1.84
CA THR A 93 1.37 23.91 -3.09
C THR A 93 1.85 23.17 -4.34
N GLN A 94 2.74 22.19 -4.18
CA GLN A 94 3.28 21.38 -5.26
C GLN A 94 3.28 19.90 -4.86
N LEU A 95 2.84 19.03 -5.77
CA LEU A 95 2.88 17.57 -5.62
C LEU A 95 3.28 16.84 -6.92
N GLY A 96 3.18 17.51 -8.06
CA GLY A 96 3.41 16.91 -9.38
C GLY A 96 4.80 16.30 -9.53
N ASP A 97 5.82 16.86 -8.90
CA ASP A 97 7.18 16.33 -8.89
C ASP A 97 7.26 14.94 -8.25
N ILE A 98 6.53 14.71 -7.14
CA ILE A 98 6.46 13.41 -6.48
C ILE A 98 5.74 12.40 -7.37
N LEU A 99 4.63 12.81 -7.99
CA LEU A 99 3.87 11.94 -8.90
C LEU A 99 4.67 11.57 -10.14
N ILE A 100 5.36 12.53 -10.76
CA ILE A 100 6.22 12.27 -11.92
C ILE A 100 7.35 11.31 -11.52
N ASN A 101 8.03 11.56 -10.40
CA ASN A 101 9.09 10.66 -9.95
C ASN A 101 8.59 9.24 -9.69
N GLN A 102 7.40 9.08 -9.09
CA GLN A 102 6.84 7.76 -8.77
C GLN A 102 6.41 6.97 -10.02
N PHE A 103 5.80 7.63 -10.99
CA PHE A 103 5.11 6.97 -12.10
C PHE A 103 5.82 7.14 -13.45
N SER A 104 7.08 7.57 -13.46
CA SER A 104 7.91 7.69 -14.67
C SER A 104 9.29 7.09 -14.47
N GLY A 105 10.02 6.88 -15.57
CA GLY A 105 11.36 6.29 -15.56
C GLY A 105 11.38 4.93 -14.85
N THR A 106 12.47 4.67 -14.12
CA THR A 106 12.70 3.38 -13.45
C THR A 106 11.62 3.01 -12.44
N LEU A 107 11.11 3.96 -11.63
CA LEU A 107 10.05 3.66 -10.66
C LEU A 107 8.72 3.35 -11.36
N GLY A 108 8.40 4.07 -12.44
CA GLY A 108 7.23 3.77 -13.27
C GLY A 108 7.29 2.37 -13.89
N GLU A 109 8.44 1.99 -14.44
CA GLU A 109 8.66 0.63 -14.98
C GLU A 109 8.55 -0.45 -13.90
N GLN A 110 9.08 -0.20 -12.70
CA GLN A 110 8.92 -1.11 -11.56
C GLN A 110 7.47 -1.25 -11.10
N MET A 111 6.70 -0.16 -11.08
CA MET A 111 5.26 -0.19 -10.78
C MET A 111 4.52 -1.04 -11.80
N ILE A 112 4.79 -0.84 -13.10
CA ILE A 112 4.20 -1.65 -14.18
C ILE A 112 4.57 -3.12 -13.97
N GLY A 113 5.85 -3.45 -13.80
CA GLY A 113 6.29 -4.84 -13.62
C GLY A 113 5.66 -5.51 -12.39
N ALA A 114 5.63 -4.81 -11.26
CA ALA A 114 5.07 -5.33 -10.02
C ALA A 114 3.57 -5.61 -10.14
N TYR A 115 2.80 -4.68 -10.71
CA TYR A 115 1.37 -4.88 -10.91
C TYR A 115 1.06 -5.87 -12.03
N SER A 116 1.85 -5.90 -13.11
CA SER A 116 1.71 -6.92 -14.15
C SER A 116 1.88 -8.31 -13.57
N TYR A 117 2.89 -8.52 -12.72
CA TYR A 117 3.11 -9.80 -12.04
C TYR A 117 2.00 -10.13 -11.04
N PHE A 118 1.64 -9.20 -10.15
CA PHE A 118 0.59 -9.41 -9.15
C PHE A 118 -0.76 -9.74 -9.82
N CYS A 119 -1.18 -8.93 -10.79
CA CYS A 119 -2.48 -9.06 -11.44
C CYS A 119 -2.57 -10.29 -12.33
N SER A 120 -1.49 -10.70 -13.01
CA SER A 120 -1.52 -11.90 -13.85
C SER A 120 -1.68 -13.19 -13.03
N HIS A 121 -1.19 -13.20 -11.78
CA HIS A 121 -1.30 -14.36 -10.88
C HIS A 121 -2.47 -14.25 -9.89
N GLN A 122 -3.18 -13.12 -9.82
CA GLN A 122 -4.23 -12.89 -8.82
C GLN A 122 -5.35 -13.95 -8.87
N SER A 123 -5.81 -14.32 -10.06
CA SER A 123 -6.88 -15.33 -10.21
C SER A 123 -6.42 -16.70 -9.70
N GLU A 124 -5.17 -17.07 -10.03
CA GLU A 124 -4.57 -18.33 -9.58
C GLU A 124 -4.40 -18.34 -8.06
N ALA A 125 -3.84 -17.27 -7.48
CA ALA A 125 -3.66 -17.12 -6.04
C ALA A 125 -5.00 -17.28 -5.28
N ILE A 126 -6.08 -16.67 -5.79
CA ILE A 126 -7.42 -16.80 -5.21
C ILE A 126 -7.95 -18.23 -5.34
N GLY A 127 -7.77 -18.87 -6.49
CA GLY A 127 -8.17 -20.26 -6.72
C GLY A 127 -7.45 -21.21 -5.77
N PHE A 128 -6.12 -21.06 -5.68
CA PHE A 128 -5.26 -21.81 -4.79
C PHE A 128 -5.66 -21.64 -3.33
N TYR A 129 -5.83 -20.40 -2.87
CA TYR A 129 -6.31 -20.11 -1.52
C TYR A 129 -7.60 -20.86 -1.18
N LYS A 130 -8.60 -20.82 -2.08
CA LYS A 130 -9.90 -21.48 -1.88
C LYS A 130 -9.75 -23.00 -1.78
N GLU A 131 -8.95 -23.60 -2.66
CA GLU A 131 -8.66 -25.03 -2.63
C GLU A 131 -8.00 -25.44 -1.31
N GLN A 132 -6.98 -24.69 -0.88
CA GLN A 132 -6.25 -24.98 0.36
C GLN A 132 -7.15 -24.84 1.59
N ILE A 133 -8.01 -23.82 1.66
CA ILE A 133 -8.97 -23.66 2.76
C ILE A 133 -10.02 -24.79 2.81
N GLN A 134 -10.41 -25.33 1.65
CA GLN A 134 -11.37 -26.44 1.58
C GLN A 134 -10.74 -27.78 1.99
N ASN A 135 -9.50 -28.04 1.56
CA ASN A 135 -8.86 -29.34 1.70
C ASN A 135 -7.97 -29.45 2.96
N ASN A 136 -7.51 -28.33 3.52
CA ASN A 136 -6.57 -28.32 4.65
C ASN A 136 -7.21 -27.71 5.91
N LYS A 137 -7.78 -28.59 6.77
CA LYS A 137 -8.41 -28.17 8.04
C LYS A 137 -7.45 -27.45 8.99
N LYS A 138 -6.16 -27.81 9.01
CA LYS A 138 -5.17 -27.15 9.87
C LYS A 138 -4.94 -25.71 9.42
N LEU A 139 -4.79 -25.50 8.12
CA LEU A 139 -4.68 -24.17 7.53
C LEU A 139 -5.96 -23.35 7.74
N GLN A 140 -7.13 -23.96 7.54
CA GLN A 140 -8.40 -23.29 7.77
C GLN A 140 -8.53 -22.79 9.22
N ASN A 141 -8.14 -23.59 10.20
CA ASN A 141 -8.16 -23.19 11.61
C ASN A 141 -7.15 -22.06 11.86
N LEU A 142 -5.91 -22.19 11.36
CA LEU A 142 -4.90 -21.15 11.49
C LEU A 142 -5.39 -19.80 10.95
N ILE A 143 -5.98 -19.77 9.75
CA ILE A 143 -6.48 -18.54 9.14
C ILE A 143 -7.66 -17.92 9.91
N LYS A 144 -8.46 -18.73 10.63
CA LYS A 144 -9.54 -18.23 11.51
C LYS A 144 -9.01 -17.65 12.81
N ASP A 145 -7.85 -18.11 13.27
CA ASP A 145 -7.22 -17.69 14.52
C ASP A 145 -6.37 -16.40 14.36
N ILE A 146 -6.08 -16.01 13.12
CA ILE A 146 -5.43 -14.74 12.74
C ILE A 146 -6.45 -13.59 12.72
#